data_AF-A0A7J9EUA7-F1
#
_entry.id   AF-A0A7J9EUA7-F1
#
_cell.length_a   1.000
_cell.length_b   1.000
_cell.length_c   1.000
_cell.angle_alpha   90.00
_cell.angle_beta   90.00
_cell.angle_gamma   90.00
#
_symmetry.space_group_name_H-M   'P 1'
#
loop_
_entity.id
_entity.type
_entity.pdbx_description
1 polymer ?
#
loop_
_entity_poly.entity_id
_entity_poly.type
_entity_poly.pdbx_seq_one_letter_code
_entity_poly.pdbx_strand_id
1 'polypeptide(L)'
;MVMDLVRWREGNYRKRIENWMEIQRKKKIYELGSLPPYLLVFAGNVEGIDHRWNQHGLGGDNIRGSCRSLHPGPVSLLHWSGKGKPWVRLDGGSPCPLDHIWESYDLYKGNLIKHQSFPSAFANFFEYP
;
A
#
# COMPACT_ATOMS: atom_id res chain seq x y z
N MET A 1 10.80 -4.99 -0.35
CA MET A 1 11.82 -5.70 0.44
C MET A 1 12.30 -6.86 -0.40
N VAL A 2 13.60 -7.08 -0.47
CA VAL A 2 14.19 -8.24 -1.14
C VAL A 2 14.93 -9.04 -0.06
N MET A 3 14.81 -10.36 -0.09
CA MET A 3 15.41 -11.24 0.92
C MET A 3 16.11 -12.41 0.25
N ASP A 4 17.31 -12.72 0.72
CA ASP A 4 18.01 -13.96 0.40
C ASP A 4 17.42 -15.09 1.24
N LEU A 5 16.69 -16.00 0.59
CA LEU A 5 16.01 -17.11 1.26
C LEU A 5 16.96 -18.23 1.72
N VAL A 6 18.16 -18.34 1.15
CA VAL A 6 19.17 -19.30 1.59
C VAL A 6 19.74 -18.83 2.92
N ARG A 7 20.27 -17.60 2.96
CA ARG A 7 20.74 -16.98 4.21
C ARG A 7 19.63 -16.88 5.25
N TRP A 8 18.38 -16.64 4.82
CA TRP A 8 17.22 -16.63 5.72
C TRP A 8 17.08 -17.94 6.52
N ARG A 9 17.22 -19.08 5.82
CA ARG A 9 17.08 -20.42 6.41
C ARG A 9 18.30 -20.77 7.25
N GLU A 10 19.49 -20.55 6.73
CA GLU A 10 20.76 -20.80 7.44
C GLU A 10 20.85 -20.01 8.75
N GLY A 11 20.42 -18.75 8.76
CA GLY A 11 20.43 -17.89 9.93
C GLY A 11 19.23 -18.06 10.88
N ASN A 12 18.29 -18.97 10.59
CA ASN A 12 17.08 -19.22 11.36
C ASN A 12 16.30 -17.93 11.72
N TYR A 13 16.19 -16.99 10.77
CA TYR A 13 15.65 -15.66 11.04
C TYR A 13 14.14 -15.67 11.32
N ARG A 14 13.42 -16.66 10.79
CA ARG A 14 12.00 -16.89 11.14
C ARG A 14 11.80 -16.94 12.66
N LYS A 15 12.53 -17.83 13.35
CA LYS A 15 12.39 -18.01 14.80
C LYS A 15 12.73 -16.74 15.58
N ARG A 16 13.76 -16.01 15.12
CA ARG A 16 14.18 -14.74 15.74
C ARG A 16 13.09 -13.67 15.63
N ILE A 17 12.44 -13.56 14.47
CA ILE A 17 11.32 -12.64 14.25
C ILE A 17 10.11 -13.04 15.08
N GLU A 18 9.73 -14.33 15.07
CA GLU A 18 8.61 -14.85 15.87
C GLU A 18 8.80 -14.58 17.37
N ASN A 19 10.03 -14.68 17.90
CA ASN A 19 10.33 -14.31 19.29
C ASN A 19 10.05 -12.82 19.58
N TRP A 20 10.42 -11.91 18.67
CA TRP A 20 10.10 -10.49 18.83
C TRP A 20 8.60 -10.20 18.72
N MET A 21 7.89 -10.93 17.86
CA MET A 21 6.44 -10.84 17.77
C MET A 21 5.75 -11.29 19.06
N GLU A 22 6.27 -12.35 19.71
CA GLU A 22 5.76 -12.81 21.00
C GLU A 22 6.02 -11.80 22.14
N ILE A 23 7.18 -11.11 22.11
CA ILE A 23 7.45 -9.99 23.02
C ILE A 23 6.45 -8.86 22.78
N GLN A 24 6.26 -8.44 21.52
CA GLN A 24 5.29 -7.40 21.15
C GLN A 24 3.87 -7.73 21.63
N ARG A 25 3.46 -9.00 21.53
CA ARG A 25 2.15 -9.48 21.97
C ARG A 25 1.94 -9.28 23.48
N LYS A 26 2.99 -9.44 24.29
CA LYS A 26 2.96 -9.28 25.75
C LYS A 26 3.16 -7.83 26.19
N LYS A 27 4.05 -7.12 25.50
CA LYS A 27 4.43 -5.74 25.79
C LYS A 27 4.54 -5.00 24.47
N LYS A 28 3.68 -4.00 24.28
CA LYS A 28 3.70 -3.15 23.08
C LYS A 28 4.99 -2.33 23.06
N ILE A 29 5.94 -2.71 22.21
CA ILE A 29 7.25 -2.08 22.02
C ILE A 29 7.38 -1.35 20.68
N TYR A 30 6.42 -1.54 19.78
CA TYR A 30 6.22 -0.76 18.56
C TYR A 30 4.73 -0.68 18.22
N GLU A 31 4.35 0.22 17.29
CA GLU A 31 2.94 0.45 16.96
C GLU A 31 2.33 -0.64 16.08
N LEU A 32 2.56 -0.58 14.77
CA LEU A 32 1.94 -1.45 13.77
C LEU A 32 2.92 -1.71 12.62
N GLY A 33 2.65 -2.80 11.89
CA GLY A 33 3.36 -3.14 10.67
C GLY A 33 4.43 -4.21 10.88
N SER A 34 4.91 -4.73 9.75
CA SER A 34 5.89 -5.80 9.72
C SER A 34 7.33 -5.30 9.79
N LEU A 35 7.62 -4.04 9.51
CA LEU A 35 9.00 -3.53 9.46
C LEU A 35 9.73 -3.54 10.84
N PRO A 36 9.11 -3.13 11.96
CA PRO A 36 9.80 -3.09 13.26
C PRO A 36 10.48 -4.41 13.68
N PRO A 37 9.84 -5.60 13.63
CA PRO A 37 10.51 -6.84 14.01
C PRO A 37 11.69 -7.22 13.10
N TYR A 38 11.70 -6.80 11.83
CA TYR A 38 12.85 -7.01 10.94
C TYR A 38 14.01 -6.13 11.39
N LEU A 39 13.77 -4.84 11.68
CA LEU A 39 14.81 -3.94 12.17
C LEU A 39 15.40 -4.39 13.51
N LEU A 40 14.59 -4.98 14.40
CA LEU A 40 15.07 -5.57 15.66
C LEU A 40 15.98 -6.79 15.45
N VAL A 41 15.75 -7.57 14.39
CA VAL A 41 16.55 -8.77 14.10
C VAL A 41 17.84 -8.44 13.35
N PHE A 42 17.77 -7.53 12.40
CA PHE A 42 18.89 -7.21 11.53
C PHE A 42 19.76 -6.07 12.06
N ALA A 43 19.23 -5.19 12.92
CA ALA A 43 19.97 -4.22 13.74
C ALA A 43 21.12 -3.49 13.01
N GLY A 44 20.87 -3.01 11.78
CA GLY A 44 21.85 -2.31 10.95
C GLY A 44 22.49 -3.15 9.83
N ASN A 45 22.31 -4.48 9.84
CA ASN A 45 22.61 -5.34 8.69
C ASN A 45 21.48 -5.27 7.65
N VAL A 46 21.23 -4.06 7.15
CA VAL A 46 20.24 -3.75 6.12
C VAL A 46 20.89 -2.82 5.10
N GLU A 47 20.62 -3.06 3.83
CA GLU A 47 21.11 -2.21 2.74
C GLU A 47 19.97 -1.40 2.15
N GLY A 48 20.24 -0.11 1.90
CA GLY A 48 19.32 0.77 1.23
C GLY A 48 19.16 0.37 -0.23
N ILE A 49 17.92 0.13 -0.68
CA ILE A 49 17.62 0.01 -2.10
C ILE A 49 17.32 1.40 -2.64
N ASP A 50 17.80 1.71 -3.84
CA ASP A 50 17.55 2.98 -4.52
C ASP A 50 16.05 3.32 -4.52
N HIS A 51 15.73 4.57 -4.19
CA HIS A 51 14.36 5.08 -4.07
C HIS A 51 13.51 4.87 -5.34
N ARG A 52 14.15 4.76 -6.52
CA ARG A 52 13.48 4.42 -7.79
C ARG A 52 12.69 3.12 -7.78
N TRP A 53 13.03 2.21 -6.87
CA TRP A 53 12.36 0.93 -6.75
C TRP A 53 11.02 1.04 -6.00
N ASN A 54 10.76 2.14 -5.29
CA ASN A 54 9.56 2.28 -4.47
C ASN A 54 9.18 3.75 -4.21
N GLN A 55 8.38 4.32 -5.12
CA GLN A 55 7.74 5.61 -4.89
C GLN A 55 6.56 5.43 -3.92
N HIS A 56 6.74 5.84 -2.67
CA HIS A 56 5.70 5.79 -1.65
C HIS A 56 5.07 7.16 -1.36
N GLY A 57 4.04 7.19 -0.52
CA GLY A 57 3.37 8.42 -0.08
C GLY A 57 2.37 8.97 -1.08
N LEU A 58 1.98 8.20 -2.10
CA LEU A 58 1.00 8.64 -3.11
C LEU A 58 -0.44 8.69 -2.57
N GLY A 59 -0.63 8.22 -1.33
CA GLY A 59 -1.88 8.38 -0.60
C GLY A 59 -2.15 9.81 -0.11
N GLY A 60 -1.26 10.76 -0.43
CA GLY A 60 -1.33 12.15 0.00
C GLY A 60 -0.87 12.36 1.45
N ASP A 61 -0.74 13.62 1.84
CA ASP A 61 -0.50 13.95 3.24
C ASP A 61 -1.78 13.76 4.07
N ASN A 62 -1.64 13.24 5.29
CA ASN A 62 -2.79 13.01 6.17
C ASN A 62 -3.42 14.31 6.70
N ILE A 63 -2.90 15.48 6.32
CA ILE A 63 -3.27 16.79 6.85
C ILE A 63 -4.06 17.60 5.81
N ARG A 64 -3.54 17.73 4.58
CA ARG A 64 -4.16 18.55 3.53
C ARG A 64 -4.76 17.74 2.38
N GLY A 65 -4.56 16.41 2.33
CA GLY A 65 -5.02 15.57 1.23
C GLY A 65 -4.36 15.91 -0.11
N SER A 66 -3.20 16.58 -0.06
CA SER A 66 -2.48 17.07 -1.24
C SER A 66 -1.87 15.94 -2.05
N CYS A 67 -1.90 16.11 -3.38
CA CYS A 67 -1.25 15.17 -4.30
C CYS A 67 0.27 15.31 -4.20
N ARG A 68 0.95 14.15 -4.13
CA ARG A 68 2.42 14.10 -4.14
C ARG A 68 2.94 13.92 -5.57
N SER A 69 3.96 14.68 -5.95
CA SER A 69 4.69 14.46 -7.19
C SER A 69 5.57 13.21 -7.12
N LEU A 70 5.90 12.65 -8.28
CA LEU A 70 6.93 11.61 -8.39
C LEU A 70 8.32 12.22 -8.12
N HIS A 71 9.21 11.43 -7.53
CA HIS A 71 10.62 11.75 -7.52
C HIS A 71 11.16 11.78 -8.96
N PRO A 72 12.24 12.53 -9.25
CA PRO A 72 12.86 12.53 -10.58
C PRO A 72 13.31 11.13 -11.00
N GLY A 73 13.26 10.86 -12.31
CA GLY A 73 13.74 9.61 -12.90
C GLY A 73 12.70 8.48 -12.99
N PRO A 74 13.08 7.33 -13.54
CA PRO A 74 12.19 6.18 -13.71
C PRO A 74 11.76 5.59 -12.36
N VAL A 75 10.52 5.11 -12.30
CA VAL A 75 9.92 4.50 -11.10
C VAL A 75 9.50 3.07 -11.41
N SER A 76 9.79 2.13 -10.52
CA SER A 76 9.46 0.71 -10.72
C SER A 76 8.18 0.28 -9.98
N LEU A 77 7.90 0.87 -8.83
CA LEU A 77 6.74 0.58 -8.01
C LEU A 77 6.12 1.87 -7.49
N LEU A 78 4.80 2.00 -7.68
CA LEU A 78 3.98 3.07 -7.12
C LEU A 78 3.23 2.56 -5.90
N HIS A 79 3.37 3.25 -4.77
CA HIS A 79 2.76 2.87 -3.50
C HIS A 79 1.93 4.01 -2.89
N TRP A 80 0.60 3.83 -2.94
CA TRP A 80 -0.40 4.69 -2.29
C TRP A 80 -0.49 4.47 -0.77
N SER A 81 0.65 4.65 -0.08
CA SER A 81 0.67 4.71 1.38
C SER A 81 0.03 6.01 1.86
N GLY A 82 -0.84 5.95 2.87
CA GLY A 82 -1.66 7.07 3.35
C GLY A 82 -3.15 6.76 3.27
N LYS A 83 -3.99 7.74 3.64
CA LYS A 83 -5.46 7.60 3.65
C LYS A 83 -6.11 7.77 2.28
N GLY A 84 -5.55 8.61 1.41
CA GLY A 84 -6.11 8.89 0.09
C GLY A 84 -5.85 7.76 -0.89
N LYS A 85 -6.69 6.73 -0.88
CA LYS A 85 -6.61 5.64 -1.86
C LYS A 85 -7.11 6.12 -3.23
N PRO A 86 -6.55 5.61 -4.33
CA PRO A 86 -6.89 6.10 -5.67
C PRO A 86 -8.37 5.89 -5.99
N TRP A 87 -8.94 4.72 -5.69
CA TRP A 87 -10.37 4.45 -5.87
C TRP A 87 -11.28 5.41 -5.11
N VAL A 88 -10.95 5.72 -3.85
CA VAL A 88 -11.75 6.67 -3.04
C VAL A 88 -11.77 8.06 -3.67
N ARG A 89 -10.63 8.54 -4.19
CA ARG A 89 -10.54 9.85 -4.83
C ARG A 89 -11.20 9.88 -6.21
N LEU A 90 -11.07 8.81 -6.98
CA LEU A 90 -11.71 8.65 -8.28
C LEU A 90 -13.24 8.65 -8.13
N ASP A 91 -13.78 7.85 -7.20
CA ASP A 91 -15.21 7.77 -6.93
C ASP A 91 -15.76 9.08 -6.35
N GLY A 92 -14.95 9.78 -5.55
CA GLY A 92 -15.25 11.09 -4.99
C GLY A 92 -15.03 12.27 -5.95
N GLY A 93 -14.70 12.03 -7.23
CA GLY A 93 -14.53 13.09 -8.25
C GLY A 93 -13.36 14.05 -7.99
N SER A 94 -12.40 13.68 -7.13
CA SER A 94 -11.24 14.50 -6.77
C SER A 94 -9.91 13.73 -6.91
N PRO A 95 -9.63 13.15 -8.10
CA PRO A 95 -8.43 12.35 -8.31
C PRO A 95 -7.16 13.20 -8.31
N CYS A 96 -6.07 12.59 -7.84
CA CYS A 96 -4.74 13.06 -8.19
C CYS A 96 -4.38 12.58 -9.62
N PRO A 97 -3.51 13.30 -10.35
CA PRO A 97 -3.12 12.89 -11.71
C PRO A 97 -2.63 11.44 -11.82
N LEU A 98 -1.91 10.94 -10.80
CA LEU A 98 -1.41 9.56 -10.77
C LEU A 98 -2.50 8.50 -10.55
N ASP A 99 -3.66 8.86 -10.02
CA ASP A 99 -4.73 7.89 -9.73
C ASP A 99 -5.31 7.28 -11.01
N HIS A 100 -5.29 8.02 -12.11
CA HIS A 100 -5.72 7.50 -13.42
C HIS A 100 -4.81 6.37 -13.95
N ILE A 101 -3.55 6.31 -13.51
CA ILE A 101 -2.70 5.15 -13.82
C ILE A 101 -3.29 3.91 -13.14
N TRP A 102 -3.69 4.02 -11.87
CA TRP A 102 -4.34 2.93 -11.15
C TRP A 102 -5.67 2.55 -11.79
N GLU A 103 -6.49 3.54 -12.18
CA GLU A 103 -7.81 3.35 -12.80
C GLU A 103 -7.78 2.40 -14.01
N SER A 104 -6.73 2.48 -14.84
CA SER A 104 -6.58 1.60 -16.01
C SER A 104 -6.47 0.10 -15.67
N TYR A 105 -6.16 -0.22 -14.42
CA TYR A 105 -6.06 -1.58 -13.89
C TYR A 105 -7.19 -1.93 -12.93
N ASP A 106 -8.18 -1.05 -12.76
CA ASP A 106 -9.34 -1.32 -11.91
C ASP A 106 -10.31 -2.29 -12.60
N LEU A 107 -10.32 -3.53 -12.09
CA LEU A 107 -11.16 -4.61 -12.61
C LEU A 107 -12.65 -4.43 -12.29
N TYR A 108 -13.01 -3.55 -11.33
CA TYR A 108 -14.41 -3.31 -10.97
C TYR A 108 -15.11 -2.36 -11.96
N LYS A 109 -14.43 -1.31 -12.44
CA LYS A 109 -15.00 -0.39 -13.45
C LYS A 109 -15.24 -1.05 -14.81
N GLY A 110 -14.39 -2.00 -15.21
CA GLY A 110 -14.56 -2.76 -16.47
C GLY A 110 -15.87 -3.56 -16.56
N ASN A 111 -16.46 -3.92 -15.41
CA ASN A 111 -17.72 -4.66 -15.34
C ASN A 111 -18.96 -3.76 -15.26
N LEU A 112 -18.82 -2.50 -14.83
CA LEU A 112 -19.91 -1.52 -14.84
C LEU A 112 -20.21 -1.02 -16.26
N ILE A 113 -19.18 -0.87 -17.11
CA ILE A 113 -19.38 -0.50 -18.53
C ILE A 113 -20.02 -1.64 -19.33
N LYS A 114 -19.80 -2.92 -18.94
CA LYS A 114 -20.47 -4.07 -19.59
C LYS A 114 -21.94 -4.25 -19.18
N HIS A 115 -22.40 -3.62 -18.11
CA HIS A 115 -23.79 -3.72 -17.63
C HIS A 115 -24.63 -2.45 -17.84
N GLN A 116 -24.09 -1.38 -18.43
CA GLN A 116 -24.85 -0.18 -18.79
C GLN A 116 -25.45 -0.24 -20.20
N SER A 117 -26.18 -1.31 -20.48
CA SER A 117 -27.12 -1.35 -21.61
C SER A 117 -28.51 -1.75 -21.15
N PHE A 118 -29.06 -1.09 -20.14
CA PHE A 118 -30.51 -1.07 -19.90
C PHE A 118 -30.97 0.32 -19.43
N PRO A 119 -32.07 0.86 -19.99
CA PRO A 119 -32.49 2.22 -19.73
C PRO A 119 -32.98 2.41 -18.30
N SER A 120 -32.72 3.61 -17.79
CA SER A 120 -33.02 4.12 -16.47
C SER A 120 -34.49 3.99 -16.08
N ALA A 121 -34.79 3.03 -15.22
CA ALA A 121 -35.86 3.11 -14.25
C ALA A 121 -35.48 2.18 -13.08
N PHE A 122 -35.70 2.64 -11.85
CA PHE A 122 -35.44 1.93 -10.60
C PHE A 122 -33.98 1.92 -10.11
N ALA A 123 -33.57 3.03 -9.51
CA ALA A 123 -32.51 3.04 -8.52
C ALA A 123 -33.04 3.72 -7.24
N ASN A 124 -33.85 2.99 -6.48
CA ASN A 124 -34.08 3.23 -5.07
C ASN A 124 -33.79 1.90 -4.35
N PHE A 125 -33.21 2.01 -3.16
CA PHE A 125 -32.74 0.94 -2.26
C PHE A 125 -31.36 0.37 -2.55
N PHE A 126 -30.35 0.93 -1.87
CA PHE A 126 -29.42 0.16 -1.04
C PHE A 126 -28.94 1.04 0.13
N GLU A 127 -29.65 0.96 1.25
CA GLU A 127 -29.04 1.16 2.57
C GLU A 127 -28.17 -0.08 2.87
N TYR A 128 -26.92 0.13 3.26
CA TYR A 128 -26.03 -0.93 3.76
C TYR A 128 -26.06 -0.94 5.30
N PRO A 129 -25.93 -2.11 5.95
CA PRO A 129 -25.69 -2.21 7.39
C PRO A 129 -24.29 -1.73 7.80
#